data_AF-A0A2Z3GXS0-F1
#
_entry.id   AF-A0A2Z3GXS0-F1
#
_cell.length_a   1.000
_cell.length_b   1.000
_cell.length_c   1.000
_cell.angle_alpha   90.00
_cell.angle_beta   90.00
_cell.angle_gamma   90.00
#
_symmetry.space_group_name_H-M   'P 1'
#
loop_
_entity.id
_entity.type
_entity.pdbx_description
1 polymer ?
#
loop_
_entity_poly.entity_id
_entity_poly.type
_entity_poly.pdbx_seq_one_letter_code
_entity_poly.pdbx_strand_id
1 'polypeptide(L)'
;MRVPIIVRLDNLRKHRAVLGHLTGLTVAASDALVRDLAPVVEAGHRRKLDRPDRPRAVGGGDHVDRSTADQLPLTVIWPRQ
;
A
#
# COMPACT_ATOMS: atom_id res chain seq x y z
N MET A 1 2.24 9.42 20.98
CA MET A 1 0.86 9.43 20.45
C MET A 1 0.83 8.55 19.20
N ARG A 2 0.25 7.35 19.28
CA ARG A 2 0.22 6.41 18.15
C ARG A 2 -0.98 6.80 17.29
N VAL A 3 -0.76 7.48 16.17
CA VAL A 3 -1.83 7.75 15.20
C VAL A 3 -2.34 6.39 14.74
N PRO A 4 -3.62 6.03 14.98
CA PRO A 4 -4.15 4.81 14.43
C PRO A 4 -4.10 4.95 12.92
N ILE A 5 -3.29 4.12 12.24
CA ILE A 5 -3.27 4.08 10.78
C ILE A 5 -4.60 3.46 10.36
N ILE A 6 -5.53 4.31 9.92
CA ILE A 6 -6.97 4.05 9.80
C ILE A 6 -7.30 2.93 8.78
N VAL A 7 -6.37 2.58 7.90
CA VAL A 7 -6.62 1.63 6.80
C VAL A 7 -5.52 0.56 6.75
N ARG A 8 -5.74 -0.54 7.50
CA ARG A 8 -4.93 -1.76 7.39
C ARG A 8 -5.70 -2.81 6.60
N LEU A 9 -5.03 -3.52 5.69
CA LEU A 9 -5.67 -4.53 4.84
C LEU A 9 -6.34 -5.63 5.68
N ASP A 10 -5.68 -6.10 6.73
CA ASP A 10 -6.24 -7.12 7.63
C ASP A 10 -7.49 -6.66 8.37
N ASN A 11 -7.64 -5.35 8.61
CA ASN A 11 -8.86 -4.80 9.17
C ASN A 11 -9.93 -4.62 8.10
N LEU A 12 -9.57 -4.15 6.90
CA LEU A 12 -10.50 -4.00 5.78
C LEU A 12 -11.10 -5.34 5.31
N ARG A 13 -10.31 -6.42 5.33
CA ARG A 13 -10.79 -7.78 5.02
C ARG A 13 -11.97 -8.22 5.90
N LYS A 14 -11.99 -7.76 7.15
CA LYS A 14 -13.08 -8.04 8.12
C LYS A 14 -14.33 -7.20 7.82
N HIS A 15 -14.19 -6.08 7.14
CA HIS A 15 -15.27 -5.13 6.82
C HIS A 15 -15.49 -5.03 5.31
N ARG A 16 -16.01 -6.11 4.71
CA ARG A 16 -16.20 -6.24 3.25
C ARG A 16 -16.96 -5.08 2.61
N ALA A 17 -18.00 -4.58 3.27
CA ALA A 17 -18.79 -3.44 2.79
C ALA A 17 -17.96 -2.15 2.70
N VAL A 18 -17.10 -1.90 3.70
CA VAL A 18 -16.21 -0.73 3.73
C VAL A 18 -15.15 -0.85 2.65
N LEU A 19 -14.52 -2.02 2.50
CA LEU A 19 -13.56 -2.28 1.43
C LEU A 19 -14.19 -2.01 0.06
N GLY A 20 -15.35 -2.60 -0.23
CA GLY A 20 -16.06 -2.42 -1.49
C GLY A 20 -16.48 -0.98 -1.73
N HIS A 21 -16.94 -0.26 -0.70
CA HIS A 21 -17.30 1.15 -0.83
C HIS A 21 -16.10 2.02 -1.18
N LEU A 22 -14.94 1.79 -0.55
CA LEU A 22 -13.73 2.58 -0.76
C LEU A 22 -13.02 2.25 -2.08
N THR A 23 -12.87 0.97 -2.42
CA THR A 23 -12.04 0.54 -3.55
C THR A 23 -12.87 0.09 -4.76
N GLY A 24 -14.14 -0.27 -4.57
CA GLY A 24 -14.95 -0.93 -5.60
C GLY A 24 -14.58 -2.40 -5.81
N LEU A 25 -13.63 -2.94 -5.01
CA LEU A 25 -13.16 -4.31 -5.14
C LEU A 25 -13.81 -5.24 -4.13
N THR A 26 -13.95 -6.51 -4.51
CA THR A 26 -14.19 -7.59 -3.55
C THR A 26 -12.92 -7.88 -2.76
N VAL A 27 -13.06 -8.57 -1.61
CA VAL A 27 -11.89 -9.06 -0.84
C VAL A 27 -10.98 -9.91 -1.72
N ALA A 28 -11.55 -10.83 -2.52
CA ALA A 28 -10.78 -11.71 -3.39
C ALA A 28 -10.01 -10.93 -4.48
N ALA A 29 -10.63 -9.91 -5.09
CA ALA A 29 -9.96 -9.07 -6.06
C ALA A 29 -8.85 -8.22 -5.41
N SER A 30 -9.08 -7.71 -4.19
CA SER A 30 -8.05 -7.02 -3.42
C SER A 30 -6.88 -7.93 -3.07
N ASP A 31 -7.14 -9.17 -2.66
CA ASP A 31 -6.10 -10.14 -2.32
C ASP A 31 -5.29 -10.55 -3.56
N ALA A 32 -5.95 -10.71 -4.70
CA ALA A 32 -5.28 -10.98 -5.98
C ALA A 32 -4.37 -9.82 -6.37
N LEU A 33 -4.86 -8.58 -6.28
CA LEU A 33 -4.08 -7.39 -6.59
C LEU A 33 -2.83 -7.28 -5.71
N VAL A 34 -2.96 -7.54 -4.40
CA VAL A 34 -1.81 -7.52 -3.48
C VAL A 34 -0.81 -8.62 -3.81
N ARG A 35 -1.28 -9.84 -4.01
CA ARG A 35 -0.42 -10.99 -4.36
C ARG A 35 0.37 -10.72 -5.65
N ASP A 36 -0.27 -10.13 -6.65
CA ASP A 36 0.32 -9.99 -7.97
C ASP A 36 1.23 -8.74 -8.06
N LEU A 37 0.88 -7.64 -7.38
CA LEU A 37 1.60 -6.37 -7.50
C LEU A 37 2.63 -6.13 -6.39
N ALA A 38 2.44 -6.64 -5.17
CA ALA A 38 3.37 -6.36 -4.07
C ALA A 38 4.81 -6.77 -4.40
N PRO A 39 5.09 -7.96 -4.97
CA PRO A 39 6.46 -8.35 -5.33
C PRO A 39 7.11 -7.40 -6.35
N VAL A 40 6.31 -6.91 -7.30
CA VAL A 40 6.78 -6.01 -8.37
C VAL A 40 7.10 -4.63 -7.81
N VAL A 41 6.23 -4.11 -6.93
CA VAL A 41 6.43 -2.81 -6.27
C VAL A 41 7.66 -2.84 -5.37
N GLU A 42 7.82 -3.90 -4.57
CA GLU A 42 8.99 -4.09 -3.70
C GLU A 42 10.29 -4.23 -4.50
N ALA A 43 10.27 -4.95 -5.62
CA ALA A 43 11.41 -5.03 -6.52
C ALA A 43 11.76 -3.67 -7.14
N GLY A 44 10.76 -2.90 -7.55
CA GLY A 44 10.94 -1.54 -8.06
C GLY A 44 11.50 -0.58 -7.01
N HIS A 45 11.00 -0.66 -5.77
CA HIS A 45 11.49 0.13 -4.64
C HIS A 45 12.96 -0.17 -4.33
N ARG A 46 13.33 -1.45 -4.22
CA ARG A 46 14.73 -1.87 -4.02
C ARG A 46 15.65 -1.35 -5.12
N ARG A 47 15.28 -1.52 -6.40
CA ARG A 47 16.06 -0.98 -7.53
C ARG A 47 16.27 0.53 -7.44
N LYS A 48 15.29 1.29 -6.94
CA LYS A 48 15.43 2.74 -6.72
C LYS A 48 16.38 3.06 -5.58
N LEU A 49 16.39 2.24 -4.52
CA LEU A 49 17.29 2.40 -3.38
C LEU A 49 18.75 2.09 -3.73
N ASP A 50 18.97 1.12 -4.63
CA ASP A 50 20.30 0.67 -5.07
C ASP A 50 20.97 1.59 -6.09
N ARG A 51 20.27 2.66 -6.55
CA ARG A 51 20.84 3.59 -7.53
C ARG A 51 21.99 4.40 -6.90
N PRO A 52 23.22 4.32 -7.43
CA PRO A 52 24.42 4.89 -6.81
C PRO A 52 24.36 6.42 -6.68
N ASP A 53 23.76 7.10 -7.65
CA ASP A 53 23.67 8.57 -7.67
C ASP A 53 22.36 9.11 -7.08
N ARG A 54 21.68 8.37 -6.20
CA ARG A 54 20.42 8.84 -5.61
C ARG A 54 20.69 9.84 -4.48
N PRO A 55 20.38 11.14 -4.64
CA PRO A 55 20.42 12.08 -3.52
C PRO A 55 19.35 11.70 -2.50
N ARG A 56 19.75 11.45 -1.26
CA ARG A 56 18.82 11.28 -0.12
C ARG A 56 18.58 12.64 0.51
N ALA A 57 17.34 13.11 0.49
CA ALA A 57 16.95 14.28 1.25
C ALA A 57 16.93 13.95 2.76
N VAL A 58 17.39 14.89 3.59
CA VAL A 58 17.27 14.78 5.05
C VAL A 58 15.77 14.68 5.41
N GLY A 59 15.41 13.68 6.23
CA GLY A 59 14.01 13.40 6.60
C GLY A 59 13.23 12.51 5.62
N GLY A 60 13.76 12.23 4.42
CA GLY A 60 13.14 11.35 3.41
C GLY A 60 13.50 9.87 3.58
N GLY A 61 13.42 9.35 4.81
CA GLY A 61 13.73 7.96 5.15
C GLY A 61 12.56 6.99 4.92
N ASP A 62 12.86 5.69 4.84
CA ASP A 62 11.89 4.61 4.56
C ASP A 62 11.05 4.21 5.80
N HIS A 63 10.89 5.12 6.77
CA HIS A 63 10.23 4.85 8.06
C HIS A 63 8.70 4.97 7.96
N VAL A 64 8.13 4.37 6.93
CA VAL A 64 6.68 4.28 6.78
C VAL A 64 6.23 2.98 7.44
N ASP A 65 5.49 3.07 8.55
CA ASP A 65 4.83 1.94 9.24
C ASP A 65 3.62 1.42 8.44
N ARG A 66 3.81 1.16 7.13
CA ARG A 66 2.82 0.51 6.25
C ARG A 66 3.52 -0.43 5.30
N SER A 67 3.08 -1.69 5.33
CA SER A 67 3.48 -2.66 4.31
C SER A 67 3.00 -2.23 2.92
N THR A 68 3.67 -2.68 1.87
CA THR A 68 3.17 -2.49 0.49
C THR A 68 1.76 -3.05 0.29
N ALA A 69 1.40 -4.11 1.02
CA ALA A 69 0.05 -4.66 1.02
C ALA A 69 -1.01 -3.68 1.56
N ASP A 70 -0.66 -2.83 2.53
CA ASP A 70 -1.56 -1.78 3.05
C ASP A 70 -1.60 -0.54 2.14
N GLN A 71 -0.56 -0.33 1.33
CA GLN A 71 -0.47 0.82 0.41
C GLN A 71 -1.21 0.59 -0.89
N LEU A 72 -1.19 -0.63 -1.43
CA LEU A 72 -1.80 -0.98 -2.72
C LEU A 72 -3.31 -0.73 -2.78
N PRO A 73 -4.13 -1.04 -1.76
CA PRO A 73 -5.55 -0.69 -1.78
C PRO A 73 -5.80 0.82 -1.86
N LEU A 74 -4.91 1.64 -1.29
CA LEU A 74 -5.05 3.10 -1.28
C LEU A 74 -4.86 3.72 -2.66
N THR A 75 -4.02 3.12 -3.51
CA THR A 75 -3.83 3.60 -4.89
C THR A 75 -5.06 3.36 -5.76
N VAL A 76 -5.96 2.44 -5.36
CA VAL A 76 -7.25 2.17 -6.03
C VAL A 76 -8.36 3.10 -5.54
N ILE A 77 -8.26 3.64 -4.32
CA ILE A 77 -9.20 4.67 -3.81
C ILE A 77 -9.05 5.97 -4.61
N TRP A 78 -7.84 6.32 -5.00
CA TRP A 78 -7.54 7.56 -5.72
C TRP A 78 -8.31 7.74 -7.05
N PRO A 79 -8.38 6.77 -7.97
CA PRO A 79 -9.15 6.92 -9.22
C PRO A 79 -10.68 6.89 -9.05
N ARG A 80 -11.20 6.77 -7.82
CA ARG A 80 -12.65 6.73 -7.53
C ARG A 80 -13.21 8.06 -7.02
N GLN A 81 -12.38 9.09 -6.87
CA GLN A 81 -12.78 10.44 -6.46
C GLN A 81 -13.23 11.30 -7.64
#